data_AF-A0A814YSW7-F1
#
_entry.id   AF-A0A814YSW7-F1
#
_cell.length_a   1.000
_cell.length_b   1.000
_cell.length_c   1.000
_cell.angle_alpha   90.00
_cell.angle_beta   90.00
_cell.angle_gamma   90.00
#
_symmetry.space_group_name_H-M   'P 1'
#
loop_
_entity.id
_entity.type
_entity.pdbx_description
1 polymer ?
#
loop_
_entity_poly.entity_id
_entity_poly.type
_entity_poly.pdbx_seq_one_letter_code
_entity_poly.pdbx_strand_id
1 'polypeptide(L)'
;METWQVEVIQAYNRSKFSRDETKKYELIVYKPIESVLQDGPQCGIVALAMAMNIHSCNTTVENILEKAKELLYTIQGELFDARVIPNLCQQFNLKATLHQWTNITDLIECLKSNYICLVPYDTDANHEPCLKKGHRAHWLLVHGYLKELTSSSNDFDLVLVRHGRSKNLGAFSLMDLFQSNKQLIEADPKRRLESNYCVPQNGSLRETLCNLFITI
;
A
#
# COMPACT_ATOMS: atom_id res chain seq x y z
N MET A 1 -1.61 -7.33 27.73
CA MET A 1 -1.74 -7.31 26.26
C MET A 1 -0.95 -6.10 25.79
N GLU A 2 0.02 -6.30 24.92
CA GLU A 2 0.82 -5.21 24.35
C GLU A 2 -0.09 -4.30 23.50
N THR A 3 0.23 -3.01 23.41
CA THR A 3 -0.60 -2.00 22.72
C THR A 3 -0.93 -2.40 21.28
N TRP A 4 0.03 -3.03 20.62
CA TRP A 4 -0.09 -3.47 19.23
C TRP A 4 -1.05 -4.65 19.06
N GLN A 5 -1.18 -5.53 20.06
CA GLN A 5 -2.13 -6.66 20.01
C GLN A 5 -3.57 -6.14 20.01
N VAL A 6 -3.85 -5.11 20.82
CA VAL A 6 -5.15 -4.44 20.86
C VAL A 6 -5.46 -3.84 19.49
N GLU A 7 -4.48 -3.20 18.85
CA GLU A 7 -4.65 -2.59 17.55
C GLU A 7 -5.00 -3.61 16.45
N VAL A 8 -4.31 -4.76 16.42
CA VAL A 8 -4.60 -5.85 15.48
C VAL A 8 -6.00 -6.40 15.68
N ILE A 9 -6.40 -6.66 16.93
CA ILE A 9 -7.77 -7.13 17.26
C ILE A 9 -8.81 -6.12 16.79
N GLN A 10 -8.59 -4.83 17.05
CA GLN A 10 -9.50 -3.78 16.61
C GLN A 10 -9.56 -3.67 15.08
N ALA A 11 -8.43 -3.83 14.38
CA ALA A 11 -8.39 -3.85 12.92
C ALA A 11 -9.22 -5.00 12.36
N TYR A 12 -9.04 -6.21 12.91
CA TYR A 12 -9.85 -7.38 12.54
C TYR A 12 -11.34 -7.14 12.80
N ASN A 13 -11.71 -6.64 14.00
CA ASN A 13 -13.10 -6.38 14.38
C ASN A 13 -13.80 -5.34 13.49
N ARG A 14 -13.05 -4.42 12.87
CA ARG A 14 -13.59 -3.47 11.89
C ARG A 14 -13.70 -4.05 10.48
N SER A 15 -12.97 -5.12 10.19
CA SER A 15 -13.01 -5.76 8.87
C SER A 15 -14.36 -6.43 8.64
N LYS A 16 -14.73 -6.59 7.37
CA LYS A 16 -15.94 -7.33 6.96
C LYS A 16 -15.94 -8.81 7.35
N PHE A 17 -14.79 -9.37 7.75
CA PHE A 17 -14.62 -10.77 8.13
C PHE A 17 -14.90 -11.04 9.61
N SER A 18 -14.98 -10.01 10.44
CA SER A 18 -15.26 -10.13 11.88
C SER A 18 -16.62 -10.74 12.21
N ARG A 19 -17.57 -10.71 11.26
CA ARG A 19 -18.92 -11.22 11.43
C ARG A 19 -19.07 -12.70 11.12
N ASP A 20 -18.03 -13.33 10.56
CA ASP A 20 -18.03 -14.74 10.21
C ASP A 20 -17.36 -15.53 11.33
N GLU A 21 -18.17 -15.97 12.29
CA GLU A 21 -17.72 -16.73 13.47
C GLU A 21 -17.11 -18.11 13.11
N THR A 22 -17.31 -18.57 11.87
CA THR A 22 -16.73 -19.84 11.42
C THR A 22 -15.23 -19.70 11.13
N LYS A 23 -14.78 -18.49 10.77
CA LYS A 23 -13.39 -18.25 10.39
C LYS A 23 -12.51 -18.02 11.60
N LYS A 24 -11.30 -18.55 11.52
CA LYS A 24 -10.28 -18.38 12.56
C LYS A 24 -9.02 -17.85 11.93
N TYR A 25 -8.42 -16.86 12.58
CA TYR A 25 -7.25 -16.19 12.05
C TYR A 25 -6.06 -16.33 12.99
N GLU A 26 -4.90 -16.62 12.41
CA GLU A 26 -3.62 -16.62 13.09
C GLU A 26 -2.79 -15.43 12.60
N LEU A 27 -2.21 -14.67 13.54
CA LEU A 27 -1.25 -13.63 13.21
C LEU A 27 0.10 -14.27 12.90
N ILE A 28 0.52 -14.22 11.65
CA ILE A 28 1.76 -14.85 11.18
C ILE A 28 2.95 -13.90 11.28
N VAL A 29 2.75 -12.65 10.85
CA VAL A 29 3.78 -11.60 10.92
C VAL A 29 3.11 -10.26 11.09
N TYR A 30 3.73 -9.38 11.88
CA TYR A 30 3.30 -8.01 12.02
C TYR A 30 4.45 -7.13 12.50
N LYS A 31 4.62 -5.98 11.84
CA LYS A 31 5.54 -4.94 12.23
C LYS A 31 4.74 -3.70 12.64
N PRO A 32 4.74 -3.29 13.91
CA PRO A 32 4.07 -2.07 14.33
C PRO A 32 4.68 -0.86 13.60
N ILE A 33 3.83 -0.09 12.92
CA ILE A 33 4.21 1.12 12.19
C ILE A 33 3.23 2.23 12.56
N GLU A 34 3.78 3.38 12.93
CA GLU A 34 3.03 4.60 13.25
C GLU A 34 2.32 5.15 12.01
N SER A 35 1.06 5.57 12.19
CA SER A 35 0.27 6.13 11.10
C SER A 35 0.66 7.59 10.83
N VAL A 36 0.78 7.96 9.57
CA VAL A 36 0.92 9.35 9.12
C VAL A 36 -0.28 9.70 8.24
N LEU A 37 -0.96 10.81 8.54
CA LEU A 37 -2.04 11.32 7.71
C LEU A 37 -1.47 12.15 6.56
N GLN A 38 -2.05 11.99 5.37
CA GLN A 38 -1.65 12.74 4.20
C GLN A 38 -2.29 14.13 4.16
N ASP A 39 -1.58 15.05 3.52
CA ASP A 39 -2.13 16.29 3.00
C ASP A 39 -2.09 16.26 1.46
N GLY A 40 -3.17 16.67 0.81
CA GLY A 40 -3.29 16.60 -0.65
C GLY A 40 -3.08 15.18 -1.24
N PRO A 41 -2.57 15.06 -2.48
CA PRO A 41 -2.44 13.78 -3.19
C PRO A 41 -1.18 12.96 -2.83
N GLN A 42 -0.63 13.12 -1.62
CA GLN A 42 0.65 12.56 -1.18
C GLN A 42 0.63 11.08 -0.74
N CYS A 43 -0.37 10.30 -1.13
CA CYS A 43 -0.57 8.96 -0.57
C CYS A 43 0.63 8.01 -0.69
N GLY A 44 1.33 8.02 -1.83
CA GLY A 44 2.55 7.22 -2.02
C GLY A 44 3.73 7.73 -1.20
N ILE A 45 3.90 9.05 -1.11
CA ILE A 45 4.95 9.71 -0.30
C ILE A 45 4.76 9.40 1.18
N VAL A 46 3.53 9.49 1.67
CA VAL A 46 3.17 9.21 3.07
C VAL A 46 3.35 7.73 3.40
N ALA A 47 2.92 6.84 2.51
CA ALA A 47 3.15 5.40 2.69
C ALA A 47 4.65 5.06 2.70
N LEU A 48 5.46 5.75 1.88
CA LEU A 48 6.91 5.61 1.89
C LEU A 48 7.56 6.18 3.16
N ALA A 49 7.09 7.32 3.67
CA ALA A 49 7.56 7.90 4.92
C ALA A 49 7.33 6.96 6.11
N MET A 50 6.13 6.35 6.18
CA MET A 50 5.81 5.32 7.18
C MET A 50 6.78 4.13 7.09
N ALA A 51 7.14 3.69 5.88
CA ALA A 51 8.14 2.66 5.68
C ALA A 51 9.55 3.10 6.09
N MET A 52 9.99 4.31 5.74
CA MET A 52 11.32 4.83 6.06
C MET A 52 11.57 4.99 7.57
N ASN A 53 10.53 5.39 8.32
CA ASN A 53 10.63 5.58 9.76
C ASN A 53 11.02 4.30 10.52
N ILE A 54 10.57 3.12 10.08
CA ILE A 54 10.94 1.85 10.74
C ILE A 54 12.41 1.47 10.49
N HIS A 55 13.03 2.00 9.44
CA HIS A 55 14.42 1.76 9.09
C HIS A 55 15.38 2.83 9.64
N SER A 56 14.90 3.69 10.54
CA SER A 56 15.66 4.81 11.12
C SER A 56 16.22 5.78 10.07
N CYS A 57 15.58 5.83 8.90
CA CYS A 57 15.80 6.89 7.94
C CYS A 57 15.11 8.15 8.49
N ASN A 58 15.84 9.00 9.21
CA ASN A 58 15.34 10.25 9.78
C ASN A 58 14.97 11.25 8.67
N THR A 59 13.82 11.04 8.03
CA THR A 59 13.29 11.90 6.98
C THR A 59 11.82 12.17 7.23
N THR A 60 11.30 13.23 6.60
CA THR A 60 9.90 13.64 6.73
C THR A 60 9.17 13.50 5.40
N VAL A 61 7.84 13.61 5.43
CA VAL A 61 7.00 13.61 4.22
C VAL A 61 7.43 14.74 3.28
N GLU A 62 7.77 15.90 3.84
CA GLU A 62 8.22 17.09 3.12
C GLU A 62 9.53 16.84 2.40
N ASN A 63 10.53 16.28 3.08
CA ASN A 63 11.83 15.97 2.47
C ASN A 63 11.71 14.95 1.32
N ILE A 64 10.87 13.93 1.49
CA ILE A 64 10.62 12.94 0.43
C ILE A 64 9.90 13.60 -0.75
N LEU A 65 8.91 14.46 -0.48
CA LEU A 65 8.18 15.20 -1.51
C LEU A 65 9.10 16.14 -2.29
N GLU A 66 9.95 16.90 -1.60
CA GLU A 66 10.94 17.78 -2.23
C GLU A 66 11.87 17.00 -3.15
N LYS A 67 12.41 15.87 -2.67
CA LYS A 67 13.25 15.01 -3.50
C LYS A 67 12.52 14.43 -4.70
N ALA A 68 11.26 14.00 -4.53
CA ALA A 68 10.44 13.48 -5.62
C ALA A 68 10.13 14.56 -6.68
N LYS A 69 9.96 15.82 -6.27
CA LYS A 69 9.80 16.98 -7.18
C LYS A 69 11.09 17.28 -7.94
N GLU A 70 12.24 17.28 -7.27
CA GLU A 70 13.56 17.46 -7.92
C GLU A 70 13.82 16.40 -9.01
N LEU A 71 13.40 15.16 -8.76
CA LEU A 71 13.50 14.05 -9.70
C LEU A 71 12.39 14.03 -10.77
N LEU A 72 11.49 15.01 -10.75
CA LEU A 72 10.35 15.15 -11.67
C LEU A 72 9.38 13.95 -11.64
N TYR A 73 9.27 13.27 -10.50
CA TYR A 73 8.33 12.16 -10.31
C TYR A 73 6.92 12.61 -9.92
N THR A 74 6.81 13.86 -9.45
CA THR A 74 5.57 14.42 -8.92
C THR A 74 5.57 15.93 -9.04
N ILE A 75 4.38 16.53 -9.15
CA ILE A 75 4.18 17.98 -9.08
C ILE A 75 3.71 18.40 -7.68
N GLN A 76 2.82 17.63 -7.04
CA GLN A 76 2.21 17.98 -5.76
C GLN A 76 2.11 16.82 -4.76
N GLY A 77 2.59 15.63 -5.11
CA GLY A 77 2.73 14.47 -4.22
C GLY A 77 2.16 13.16 -4.77
N GLU A 78 1.46 13.20 -5.90
CA GLU A 78 1.02 12.02 -6.64
C GLU A 78 2.21 11.15 -7.05
N LEU A 79 2.03 9.83 -7.00
CA LEU A 79 2.99 8.85 -7.54
C LEU A 79 2.22 7.87 -8.40
N PHE A 80 2.31 8.03 -9.72
CA PHE A 80 1.64 7.15 -10.70
C PHE A 80 2.58 6.13 -11.34
N ASP A 81 3.82 6.04 -10.87
CA ASP A 81 4.82 5.11 -11.39
C ASP A 81 5.62 4.46 -10.26
N ALA A 82 5.35 3.19 -10.01
CA ALA A 82 6.04 2.36 -9.02
C ALA A 82 7.53 2.19 -9.33
N ARG A 83 7.92 2.29 -10.61
CA ARG A 83 9.30 2.05 -11.07
C ARG A 83 10.27 3.12 -10.58
N VAL A 84 9.76 4.28 -10.19
CA VAL A 84 10.58 5.39 -9.66
C VAL A 84 10.88 5.24 -8.17
N ILE A 85 10.09 4.44 -7.45
CA ILE A 85 10.19 4.29 -5.99
C ILE A 85 11.57 3.76 -5.55
N PRO A 86 12.16 2.72 -6.18
CA PRO A 86 13.51 2.28 -5.81
C PRO A 86 14.57 3.38 -5.88
N ASN A 87 14.55 4.20 -6.93
CA ASN A 87 15.49 5.31 -7.06
C ASN A 87 15.23 6.41 -6.02
N LEU A 88 13.96 6.70 -5.71
CA LEU A 88 13.60 7.65 -4.66
C LEU A 88 14.07 7.16 -3.28
N CYS A 89 13.87 5.88 -2.94
CA CYS A 89 14.37 5.28 -1.70
C CYS A 89 15.90 5.37 -1.58
N GLN A 90 16.62 5.17 -2.69
CA GLN A 90 18.08 5.23 -2.72
C GLN A 90 18.61 6.62 -2.30
N GLN A 91 17.86 7.70 -2.57
CA GLN A 91 18.23 9.06 -2.12
C GLN A 91 18.27 9.20 -0.59
N PHE A 92 17.67 8.26 0.14
CA PHE A 92 17.62 8.21 1.59
C PHE A 92 18.35 6.99 2.17
N ASN A 93 19.27 6.39 1.41
CA ASN A 93 20.02 5.18 1.77
C ASN A 93 19.14 3.97 2.12
N LEU A 94 17.92 3.93 1.59
CA LEU A 94 17.00 2.82 1.77
C LEU A 94 16.98 1.97 0.51
N LYS A 95 17.22 0.67 0.66
CA LYS A 95 17.05 -0.27 -0.45
C LYS A 95 15.57 -0.59 -0.61
N ALA A 96 15.09 -0.55 -1.84
CA ALA A 96 13.76 -1.02 -2.19
C ALA A 96 13.83 -1.83 -3.49
N THR A 97 12.95 -2.81 -3.63
CA THR A 97 12.90 -3.71 -4.79
C THR A 97 11.51 -3.70 -5.39
N LEU A 98 11.41 -3.44 -6.69
CA LEU A 98 10.17 -3.55 -7.45
C LEU A 98 9.92 -5.02 -7.83
N HIS A 99 8.70 -5.49 -7.63
CA HIS A 99 8.28 -6.85 -7.96
C HIS A 99 7.06 -6.83 -8.87
N GLN A 100 6.97 -7.85 -9.72
CA GLN A 100 5.73 -8.17 -10.42
C GLN A 100 4.85 -9.01 -9.49
N TRP A 101 3.59 -8.63 -9.32
CA TRP A 101 2.61 -9.35 -8.50
C TRP A 101 1.70 -10.20 -9.39
N THR A 102 2.25 -11.27 -9.95
CA THR A 102 1.47 -12.18 -10.80
C THR A 102 0.86 -13.34 -10.02
N ASN A 103 1.42 -13.67 -8.84
CA ASN A 103 0.91 -14.69 -7.95
C ASN A 103 0.61 -14.09 -6.57
N ILE A 104 -0.57 -14.39 -6.03
CA ILE A 104 -1.01 -13.87 -4.74
C ILE A 104 -0.03 -14.21 -3.60
N THR A 105 0.68 -15.34 -3.70
CA THR A 105 1.63 -15.80 -2.68
C THR A 105 2.91 -14.97 -2.62
N ASP A 106 3.29 -14.26 -3.69
CA ASP A 106 4.55 -13.50 -3.76
C ASP A 106 4.65 -12.46 -2.64
N LEU A 107 3.55 -11.74 -2.37
CA LEU A 107 3.48 -10.76 -1.29
C LEU A 107 3.53 -11.43 0.10
N ILE A 108 2.91 -12.60 0.25
CA ILE A 108 2.95 -13.38 1.51
C ILE A 108 4.38 -13.82 1.83
N GLU A 109 5.11 -14.30 0.83
CA GLU A 109 6.50 -14.75 0.99
C GLU A 109 7.42 -13.60 1.38
N CYS A 110 7.21 -12.42 0.80
CA CYS A 110 7.93 -11.21 1.17
C CYS A 110 7.66 -10.82 2.63
N LEU A 111 6.39 -10.81 3.07
CA LEU A 111 6.03 -10.49 4.45
C LEU A 111 6.63 -11.50 5.44
N LYS A 112 6.57 -12.80 5.15
CA LYS A 112 7.20 -13.85 5.97
C LYS A 112 8.72 -13.73 6.04
N SER A 113 9.33 -13.16 5.01
CA SER A 113 10.76 -12.84 4.97
C SER A 113 11.09 -11.51 5.66
N ASN A 114 10.17 -10.97 6.46
CA ASN A 114 10.28 -9.70 7.17
C ASN A 114 10.47 -8.48 6.26
N TYR A 115 9.92 -8.47 5.05
CA TYR A 115 9.76 -7.21 4.29
C TYR A 115 8.45 -6.52 4.64
N ILE A 116 8.36 -5.22 4.37
CA ILE A 116 7.09 -4.50 4.26
C ILE A 116 6.84 -4.14 2.81
N CYS A 117 5.58 -4.07 2.39
CA CYS A 117 5.23 -3.96 0.99
C CYS A 117 4.43 -2.68 0.70
N LEU A 118 4.93 -1.83 -0.19
CA LEU A 118 4.17 -0.71 -0.74
C LEU A 118 3.33 -1.22 -1.93
N VAL A 119 2.02 -1.02 -1.88
CA VAL A 119 1.09 -1.58 -2.87
C VAL A 119 0.18 -0.48 -3.43
N PRO A 120 0.18 -0.24 -4.75
CA PRO A 120 -0.82 0.59 -5.39
C PRO A 120 -2.13 -0.19 -5.58
N TYR A 121 -3.26 0.47 -5.36
CA TYR A 121 -4.59 -0.13 -5.45
C TYR A 121 -5.65 0.94 -5.68
N ASP A 122 -6.87 0.56 -6.06
CA ASP A 122 -8.01 1.48 -6.07
C ASP A 122 -8.68 1.47 -4.69
N THR A 123 -8.79 2.65 -4.07
CA THR A 123 -9.39 2.82 -2.73
C THR A 123 -10.87 3.16 -2.79
N ASP A 124 -11.71 2.52 -1.96
CA ASP A 124 -13.12 2.88 -1.83
C ASP A 124 -13.38 3.94 -0.73
N ALA A 125 -14.64 4.30 -0.47
CA ALA A 125 -15.03 5.29 0.53
C ALA A 125 -14.63 4.87 1.96
N ASN A 126 -14.65 3.57 2.25
CA ASN A 126 -14.16 2.97 3.51
C ASN A 126 -12.65 2.65 3.47
N HIS A 127 -11.95 3.07 2.42
CA HIS A 127 -10.53 2.82 2.15
C HIS A 127 -10.14 1.39 1.77
N GLU A 128 -11.07 0.44 1.80
CA GLU A 128 -10.82 -0.93 1.35
C GLU A 128 -10.54 -0.97 -0.16
N PRO A 129 -9.93 -2.07 -0.66
CA PRO A 129 -9.72 -2.25 -2.08
C PRO A 129 -11.04 -2.33 -2.86
N CYS A 130 -11.05 -1.71 -4.04
CA CYS A 130 -12.15 -1.78 -4.99
C CYS A 130 -11.64 -1.89 -6.44
N LEU A 131 -12.55 -1.98 -7.40
CA LEU A 131 -12.22 -2.17 -8.82
C LEU A 131 -12.74 -0.95 -9.63
N LYS A 132 -11.93 0.10 -9.76
CA LYS A 132 -12.29 1.38 -10.42
C LYS A 132 -11.33 1.75 -11.56
N LYS A 133 -10.66 0.77 -12.13
CA LYS A 133 -9.74 0.82 -13.29
C LYS A 133 -8.53 1.74 -13.11
N GLY A 134 -8.21 2.14 -11.87
CA GLY A 134 -7.18 3.12 -11.54
C GLY A 134 -7.70 4.54 -11.32
N HIS A 135 -9.00 4.79 -11.50
CA HIS A 135 -9.58 6.12 -11.30
C HIS A 135 -9.56 6.54 -9.82
N ARG A 136 -9.43 5.57 -8.90
CA ARG A 136 -9.23 5.82 -7.47
C ARG A 136 -7.88 5.31 -7.00
N ALA A 137 -6.88 5.30 -7.89
CA ALA A 137 -5.54 4.81 -7.58
C ALA A 137 -4.98 5.54 -6.36
N HIS A 138 -4.48 4.73 -5.44
CA HIS A 138 -4.00 5.07 -4.12
C HIS A 138 -2.85 4.13 -3.74
N TRP A 139 -2.17 4.47 -2.66
CA TRP A 139 -1.08 3.66 -2.11
C TRP A 139 -1.39 3.28 -0.66
N LEU A 140 -1.03 2.07 -0.30
CA LEU A 140 -0.99 1.62 1.08
C LEU A 140 0.34 0.91 1.37
N LEU A 141 0.64 0.76 2.65
CA LEU A 141 1.74 -0.02 3.17
C LEU A 141 1.17 -1.27 3.83
N VAL A 142 1.58 -2.44 3.37
CA VAL A 142 1.30 -3.74 3.99
C VAL A 142 2.45 -4.11 4.90
N HIS A 143 2.15 -4.38 6.17
CA HIS A 143 3.16 -4.66 7.19
C HIS A 143 2.72 -5.72 8.20
N GLY A 144 1.73 -6.53 7.84
CA GLY A 144 1.40 -7.75 8.56
C GLY A 144 0.46 -8.66 7.77
N TYR A 145 0.33 -9.89 8.23
CA TYR A 145 -0.40 -10.96 7.57
C TYR A 145 -1.12 -11.84 8.61
N LEU A 146 -2.41 -12.02 8.38
CA LEU A 146 -3.31 -12.87 9.15
C LEU A 146 -3.75 -14.03 8.25
N LYS A 147 -3.39 -15.25 8.63
CA LYS A 147 -3.76 -16.46 7.90
C LYS A 147 -5.10 -16.98 8.40
N GLU A 148 -6.02 -17.27 7.48
CA GLU A 148 -7.26 -17.96 7.80
C GLU A 148 -6.99 -19.47 7.94
N LEU A 149 -7.53 -20.10 8.99
CA LEU A 149 -7.19 -21.47 9.39
C LEU A 149 -8.23 -22.53 9.01
N THR A 150 -9.42 -22.13 8.59
CA THR A 150 -10.53 -23.05 8.28
C THR A 150 -10.61 -23.42 6.80
N SER A 151 -10.02 -22.61 5.92
CA SER A 151 -9.83 -22.88 4.50
C SER A 151 -8.44 -23.44 4.21
N SER A 152 -8.35 -24.27 3.17
CA SER A 152 -7.07 -24.70 2.60
C SER A 152 -6.50 -23.70 1.57
N SER A 153 -7.27 -22.69 1.16
CA SER A 153 -6.85 -21.64 0.22
C SER A 153 -6.51 -20.31 0.91
N ASN A 154 -5.79 -19.43 0.22
CA ASN A 154 -5.45 -18.08 0.70
C ASN A 154 -6.55 -17.03 0.42
N ASP A 155 -7.72 -17.44 -0.06
CA ASP A 155 -8.75 -16.52 -0.55
C ASP A 155 -9.35 -15.63 0.54
N PHE A 156 -9.26 -16.08 1.80
CA PHE A 156 -9.80 -15.40 2.96
C PHE A 156 -8.73 -14.81 3.88
N ASP A 157 -7.47 -14.92 3.48
CA ASP A 157 -6.36 -14.33 4.22
C ASP A 157 -6.48 -12.80 4.23
N LEU A 158 -5.99 -12.21 5.32
CA LEU A 158 -5.99 -10.77 5.51
C LEU A 158 -4.57 -10.23 5.59
N VAL A 159 -4.43 -8.98 5.16
CA VAL A 159 -3.23 -8.17 5.33
C VAL A 159 -3.50 -7.01 6.25
N LEU A 160 -2.53 -6.69 7.09
CA LEU A 160 -2.56 -5.54 7.98
C LEU A 160 -1.89 -4.35 7.30
N VAL A 161 -2.59 -3.23 7.24
CA VAL A 161 -2.21 -2.11 6.38
C VAL A 161 -2.33 -0.74 7.05
N ARG A 162 -1.48 0.18 6.60
CA ARG A 162 -1.57 1.63 6.84
C ARG A 162 -1.67 2.37 5.52
N HIS A 163 -2.36 3.51 5.53
CA HIS A 163 -2.50 4.39 4.38
C HIS A 163 -2.74 5.82 4.87
N GLY A 164 -2.52 6.82 4.01
CA GLY A 164 -2.55 8.23 4.40
C GLY A 164 -3.92 8.81 4.80
N ARG A 165 -5.01 8.05 4.73
CA ARG A 165 -6.38 8.57 4.96
C ARG A 165 -6.97 8.21 6.33
N SER A 166 -6.28 7.41 7.13
CA SER A 166 -6.78 6.96 8.42
C SER A 166 -5.63 6.76 9.40
N LYS A 167 -5.88 7.03 10.68
CA LYS A 167 -4.96 6.65 11.77
C LYS A 167 -5.10 5.18 12.16
N ASN A 168 -6.26 4.58 11.90
CA ASN A 168 -6.56 3.21 12.32
C ASN A 168 -5.86 2.19 11.42
N LEU A 169 -5.34 1.12 12.03
CA LEU A 169 -4.86 -0.05 11.29
C LEU A 169 -6.03 -0.68 10.54
N GLY A 170 -5.81 -1.00 9.26
CA GLY A 170 -6.73 -1.75 8.42
C GLY A 170 -6.39 -3.24 8.41
N ALA A 171 -7.42 -4.09 8.33
CA ALA A 171 -7.29 -5.51 8.02
C ALA A 171 -8.07 -5.77 6.74
N PHE A 172 -7.37 -5.85 5.60
CA PHE A 172 -7.97 -5.96 4.27
C PHE A 172 -7.84 -7.37 3.72
N SER A 173 -8.82 -7.78 2.90
CA SER A 173 -8.73 -9.02 2.12
C SER A 173 -7.50 -9.00 1.21
N LEU A 174 -6.63 -10.00 1.35
CA LEU A 174 -5.47 -10.16 0.46
C LEU A 174 -5.93 -10.34 -0.99
N MET A 175 -6.98 -11.12 -1.22
CA MET A 175 -7.53 -11.36 -2.54
C MET A 175 -8.09 -10.08 -3.17
N ASP A 176 -8.84 -9.26 -2.42
CA ASP A 176 -9.39 -8.02 -2.98
C ASP A 176 -8.28 -7.00 -3.29
N LEU A 177 -7.24 -6.94 -2.45
CA LEU A 177 -6.08 -6.09 -2.71
C LEU A 177 -5.35 -6.53 -3.99
N PHE A 178 -5.14 -7.83 -4.15
CA PHE A 178 -4.53 -8.43 -5.34
C PHE A 178 -5.33 -8.09 -6.61
N GLN A 179 -6.65 -8.29 -6.59
CA GLN A 179 -7.51 -7.95 -7.73
C GLN A 179 -7.54 -6.45 -8.02
N SER A 180 -7.54 -5.61 -6.98
CA SER A 180 -7.52 -4.15 -7.10
C SER A 180 -6.23 -3.63 -7.74
N ASN A 181 -5.08 -4.22 -7.41
CA ASN A 181 -3.80 -3.92 -8.04
C ASN A 181 -3.76 -4.38 -9.51
N LYS A 182 -4.23 -5.60 -9.80
CA LYS A 182 -4.24 -6.22 -11.14
C LYS A 182 -5.09 -5.47 -12.17
N GLN A 183 -6.06 -4.68 -11.73
CA GLN A 183 -6.99 -3.97 -12.61
C GLN A 183 -6.63 -2.49 -12.81
N LEU A 184 -5.49 -2.00 -12.30
CA LEU A 184 -5.06 -0.62 -12.54
C LEU A 184 -4.74 -0.45 -14.04
N ILE A 185 -5.55 0.34 -14.74
CA ILE A 185 -5.48 0.47 -16.20
C ILE A 185 -5.09 1.89 -16.59
N GLU A 186 -5.77 2.89 -16.04
CA GLU A 186 -5.56 4.29 -16.36
C GLU A 186 -5.81 5.21 -15.17
N ALA A 187 -5.12 6.35 -15.15
CA ALA A 187 -5.40 7.42 -14.21
C ALA A 187 -6.77 8.04 -14.51
N ASP A 188 -7.41 8.55 -13.46
CA ASP A 188 -8.69 9.28 -13.57
C ASP A 188 -8.60 10.37 -14.67
N PRO A 189 -9.56 10.42 -15.61
CA PRO A 189 -9.57 11.41 -16.69
C PRO A 189 -9.43 12.86 -16.22
N LYS A 190 -9.96 13.22 -15.05
CA LYS A 190 -9.81 14.57 -14.49
C LYS A 190 -8.36 14.87 -14.15
N ARG A 191 -7.68 13.94 -13.48
CA ARG A 191 -6.25 14.08 -13.14
C ARG A 191 -5.36 14.15 -14.39
N ARG A 192 -5.79 13.53 -15.50
CA ARG A 192 -5.08 13.61 -16.80
C ARG A 192 -5.21 14.97 -17.49
N LEU A 193 -6.29 15.71 -17.20
CA LEU A 193 -6.58 17.02 -17.80
C LEU A 193 -6.01 18.17 -16.97
N GLU A 194 -5.77 17.94 -15.68
CA GLU A 194 -5.19 18.93 -14.79
C GLU A 194 -3.66 19.01 -14.95
N SER A 195 -3.13 20.23 -15.05
CA SER A 195 -1.69 20.47 -15.27
C SER A 195 -0.83 20.28 -14.01
N ASN A 196 -1.45 20.07 -12.85
CA ASN A 196 -0.79 19.88 -11.57
C ASN A 196 -0.57 18.40 -11.21
N TYR A 197 -0.77 17.45 -12.15
CA TYR A 197 -0.43 16.04 -11.93
C TYR A 197 0.60 15.53 -12.93
N CYS A 198 1.64 14.88 -12.42
CA CYS A 198 2.60 14.10 -13.20
C CYS A 198 2.01 12.72 -13.52
N VAL A 199 1.23 12.64 -14.60
CA VAL A 199 0.61 11.40 -15.07
C VAL A 199 1.46 10.75 -16.18
N PRO A 200 1.62 9.41 -16.23
CA PRO A 200 2.31 8.72 -17.31
C PRO A 200 1.74 9.05 -18.68
N GLN A 201 2.55 8.87 -19.73
CA GLN A 201 2.14 9.10 -21.11
C GLN A 201 0.83 8.36 -21.43
N ASN A 202 -0.13 9.07 -22.02
CA ASN A 202 -1.49 8.59 -22.33
C ASN A 202 -2.35 8.22 -21.10
N GLY A 203 -1.90 8.50 -19.88
CA GLY A 203 -2.64 8.19 -18.66
C GLY A 203 -2.59 6.72 -18.24
N SER A 204 -1.80 5.88 -18.92
CA SER A 204 -1.78 4.43 -18.67
C SER A 204 -1.10 4.10 -17.34
N LEU A 205 -1.71 3.19 -16.57
CA LEU A 205 -1.16 2.64 -15.33
C LEU A 205 -0.70 1.18 -15.49
N ARG A 206 -0.91 0.58 -16.68
CA ARG A 206 -0.64 -0.84 -16.92
C ARG A 206 0.81 -1.24 -16.74
N GLU A 207 1.73 -0.35 -17.07
CA GLU A 207 3.18 -0.62 -16.96
C GLU A 207 3.80 0.06 -15.74
N THR A 208 3.04 0.91 -15.07
CA THR A 208 3.56 1.81 -14.03
C THR A 208 3.04 1.44 -12.65
N LEU A 209 1.86 0.83 -12.50
CA LEU A 209 1.31 0.40 -11.21
C LEU A 209 0.69 -1.02 -11.22
N CYS A 210 0.15 -1.46 -12.36
CA CYS A 210 -0.57 -2.72 -12.47
C CYS A 210 0.35 -3.94 -12.27
N ASN A 211 -0.09 -4.89 -11.46
CA ASN A 211 0.70 -6.07 -11.07
C ASN A 211 2.07 -5.68 -10.50
N LEU A 212 2.17 -4.56 -9.78
CA LEU A 212 3.41 -4.12 -9.16
C LEU A 212 3.23 -3.92 -7.67
N PHE A 213 4.25 -4.30 -6.91
CA PHE A 213 4.44 -3.89 -5.53
C PHE A 213 5.92 -3.67 -5.26
N ILE A 214 6.23 -2.99 -4.15
CA ILE A 214 7.62 -2.71 -3.76
C ILE A 214 7.87 -3.31 -2.38
N THR A 215 8.95 -4.06 -2.21
CA THR A 215 9.44 -4.44 -0.88
C THR A 215 10.47 -3.44 -0.38
N ILE A 216 10.38 -3.15 0.91
CA ILE A 216 11.34 -2.37 1.70
C ILE A 216 11.82 -3.24 2.85
#